data_AF-A0A7C7WY67-F1
#
_entry.id   AF-A0A7C7WY67-F1
#
_cell.length_a   1.000
_cell.length_b   1.000
_cell.length_c   1.000
_cell.angle_alpha   90.00
_cell.angle_beta   90.00
_cell.angle_gamma   90.00
#
_symmetry.space_group_name_H-M   'P 1'
#
loop_
_entity.id
_entity.type
_entity.pdbx_description
1 polymer ?
#
loop_
_entity_poly.entity_id
_entity_poly.type
_entity_poly.pdbx_seq_one_letter_code
_entity_poly.pdbx_strand_id
1 'polypeptide(L)'
;MSTDSPRYEYTIRRKILTFLGAKFHIYNDTGELIGFSRQKAFKLKEDIRVFTDESENAPLISIKARSIIDFSAAYDVVDEKTGNSLGALRRKGFSSILRDSWEVLNQNDEPVGRLAEDSMGMAMVRRFVPMGNLFPQKFSLIDGSGAEIANLRTHFNPFVHKMTVAINADSSIHQMVVLAAGILLVAIEGRQKS
;
A
#
# COMPACT_ATOMS: atom_id res chain seq x y z
N MET A 1 9.68 1.08 -26.05
CA MET A 1 10.11 -0.34 -26.07
C MET A 1 9.47 -1.00 -24.86
N SER A 2 8.67 -2.04 -25.12
CA SER A 2 7.82 -2.84 -24.22
C SER A 2 7.00 -2.08 -23.18
N THR A 3 5.87 -1.49 -23.59
CA THR A 3 4.72 -1.34 -22.68
C THR A 3 4.07 -2.71 -22.54
N ASP A 4 4.67 -3.57 -21.70
CA ASP A 4 3.99 -4.77 -21.26
C ASP A 4 2.80 -4.31 -20.40
N SER A 5 1.60 -4.73 -20.77
CA SER A 5 0.40 -4.30 -20.03
C SER A 5 0.45 -4.94 -18.64
N PRO A 6 0.08 -4.22 -17.57
CA PRO A 6 0.07 -4.80 -16.24
C PRO A 6 -0.88 -6.00 -16.22
N ARG A 7 -0.46 -7.10 -15.59
CA ARG A 7 -1.33 -8.27 -15.40
C ARG A 7 -2.44 -8.00 -14.40
N TYR A 8 -2.17 -7.14 -13.42
CA TYR A 8 -3.16 -6.68 -12.47
C TYR A 8 -3.05 -5.17 -12.31
N GLU A 9 -4.18 -4.48 -12.38
CA GLU A 9 -4.27 -3.08 -11.99
C GLU A 9 -5.36 -2.90 -10.94
N TYR A 10 -5.01 -2.20 -9.86
CA TYR A 10 -5.92 -1.85 -8.78
C TYR A 10 -6.01 -0.35 -8.61
N THR A 11 -7.21 0.16 -8.39
CA THR A 11 -7.43 1.53 -7.92
C THR A 11 -7.91 1.50 -6.48
N ILE A 12 -7.10 2.02 -5.55
CA ILE A 12 -7.45 2.19 -4.14
C ILE A 12 -7.95 3.62 -3.94
N ARG A 13 -9.17 3.77 -3.43
CA ARG A 13 -9.75 5.05 -3.02
C ARG A 13 -9.96 5.06 -1.52
N ARG A 14 -9.30 5.97 -0.81
CA ARG A 14 -9.54 6.22 0.61
C ARG A 14 -10.44 7.43 0.80
N LYS A 15 -11.61 7.20 1.40
CA LYS A 15 -12.54 8.24 1.84
C LYS A 15 -12.39 8.43 3.34
N ILE A 16 -11.86 9.59 3.75
CA ILE A 16 -11.79 9.98 5.16
C ILE A 16 -13.19 10.43 5.59
N LEU A 17 -13.70 9.83 6.64
CA LEU A 17 -15.00 10.10 7.23
C LEU A 17 -14.79 10.65 8.64
N THR A 18 -14.09 11.80 8.78
CA THR A 18 -13.77 12.50 10.04
C THR A 18 -13.87 11.62 11.29
N PHE A 19 -14.89 11.80 12.16
CA PHE A 19 -15.04 11.10 13.43
C PHE A 19 -15.44 9.62 13.32
N LEU A 20 -15.82 9.14 12.13
CA LEU A 20 -16.23 7.76 11.86
C LEU A 20 -15.07 6.88 11.37
N GLY A 21 -13.97 7.48 10.92
CA GLY A 21 -12.76 6.79 10.49
C GLY A 21 -12.50 6.94 9.00
N ALA A 22 -12.16 5.86 8.32
CA ALA A 22 -11.94 5.86 6.88
C ALA A 22 -12.53 4.62 6.21
N LYS A 23 -12.91 4.76 4.94
CA LYS A 23 -13.26 3.64 4.06
C LYS A 23 -12.25 3.54 2.94
N PHE A 24 -11.89 2.32 2.57
CA PHE A 24 -11.11 1.99 1.39
C PHE A 24 -12.01 1.24 0.42
N HIS A 25 -12.07 1.73 -0.82
CA HIS A 25 -12.71 1.04 -1.93
C HIS A 25 -11.64 0.67 -2.95
N ILE A 26 -11.61 -0.59 -3.36
CA ILE A 26 -10.59 -1.15 -4.25
C ILE A 26 -11.30 -1.61 -5.51
N TYR A 27 -10.87 -1.07 -6.64
CA TYR A 27 -11.43 -1.38 -7.95
C TYR A 27 -10.38 -2.07 -8.82
N ASN A 28 -10.82 -2.93 -9.74
CA ASN A 28 -9.96 -3.46 -10.80
C ASN A 28 -9.79 -2.43 -11.95
N ASP A 29 -9.12 -2.85 -13.01
CA ASP A 29 -8.90 -2.10 -14.27
C ASP A 29 -10.20 -1.74 -15.00
N THR A 30 -11.23 -2.59 -14.92
CA THR A 30 -12.56 -2.32 -15.49
C THR A 30 -13.43 -1.40 -14.63
N GLY A 31 -12.96 -1.00 -13.44
CA GLY A 31 -13.70 -0.14 -12.52
C GLY A 31 -14.74 -0.87 -11.66
N GLU A 32 -14.73 -2.20 -11.63
CA GLU A 32 -15.56 -3.03 -10.75
C GLU A 32 -15.02 -2.97 -9.32
N LEU A 33 -15.91 -2.87 -8.32
CA LEU A 33 -15.54 -2.95 -6.92
C LEU A 33 -15.19 -4.40 -6.56
N ILE A 34 -13.92 -4.66 -6.25
CA ILE A 34 -13.39 -5.99 -5.92
C ILE A 34 -12.84 -6.08 -4.50
N GLY A 35 -12.84 -4.95 -3.78
CA GLY A 35 -12.40 -4.92 -2.39
C GLY A 35 -12.94 -3.73 -1.61
N PHE A 36 -13.20 -3.95 -0.33
CA PHE A 36 -13.68 -2.94 0.60
C PHE A 36 -13.05 -3.11 1.98
N SER A 37 -12.70 -2.01 2.64
CA SER A 37 -12.27 -2.03 4.04
C SER A 37 -12.79 -0.83 4.80
N ARG A 38 -13.25 -1.04 6.03
CA ARG A 38 -13.64 0.02 6.95
C ARG A 38 -12.66 0.10 8.11
N GLN A 39 -12.01 1.25 8.26
CA GLN A 39 -11.13 1.57 9.38
C GLN A 39 -11.87 2.47 10.37
N LYS A 40 -11.95 2.06 11.64
CA LYS A 40 -12.61 2.85 12.70
C LYS A 40 -11.69 3.95 13.21
N ALA A 41 -12.22 5.16 13.43
CA ALA A 41 -11.43 6.32 13.91
C ALA A 41 -10.70 6.08 15.24
N PHE A 42 -11.33 5.35 16.18
CA PHE A 42 -10.85 5.20 17.55
C PHE A 42 -9.95 3.97 17.78
N LYS A 43 -9.67 3.17 16.75
CA LYS A 43 -8.86 1.95 16.87
C LYS A 43 -7.45 2.21 16.31
N LEU A 44 -6.58 2.77 17.16
CA LEU A 44 -5.23 3.25 16.82
C LEU A 44 -4.32 2.18 16.16
N LYS A 45 -4.60 0.90 16.42
CA LYS A 45 -3.81 -0.28 16.02
C LYS A 45 -4.62 -1.37 15.29
N GLU A 46 -5.80 -1.06 14.76
CA GLU A 46 -6.60 -2.10 14.08
C GLU A 46 -5.89 -2.64 12.82
N ASP A 47 -5.84 -3.97 12.72
CA ASP A 47 -5.50 -4.67 11.49
C ASP A 47 -6.47 -4.25 10.38
N ILE A 48 -5.96 -4.02 9.17
CA ILE A 48 -6.81 -3.67 8.03
C ILE A 48 -7.33 -4.97 7.43
N ARG A 49 -8.65 -5.18 7.44
CA ARG A 49 -9.29 -6.31 6.77
C ARG A 49 -9.97 -5.85 5.49
N VAL A 50 -9.70 -6.57 4.40
CA VAL A 50 -10.32 -6.33 3.09
C VAL A 50 -11.38 -7.40 2.85
N PHE A 51 -12.57 -6.98 2.49
CA PHE A 51 -13.71 -7.82 2.09
C PHE A 51 -13.96 -7.68 0.59
N THR A 52 -14.75 -8.57 0.00
CA THR A 52 -15.17 -8.49 -1.41
C THR A 52 -15.95 -7.21 -1.73
N ASP A 53 -16.76 -6.73 -0.79
CA ASP A 53 -17.71 -5.64 -0.98
C ASP A 53 -18.10 -4.97 0.36
N GLU A 54 -19.01 -4.00 0.29
CA GLU A 54 -19.46 -3.21 1.44
C GLU A 54 -20.29 -3.97 2.49
N SER A 55 -20.74 -5.20 2.19
CA SER A 55 -21.49 -6.01 3.15
C SER A 55 -20.62 -6.55 4.28
N GLU A 56 -19.29 -6.56 4.09
CA GLU A 56 -18.31 -7.05 5.06
C GLU A 56 -18.52 -8.54 5.44
N ASN A 57 -19.14 -9.35 4.57
CA ASN A 57 -19.44 -10.77 4.82
C ASN A 57 -18.35 -11.74 4.35
N ALA A 58 -17.62 -11.42 3.28
CA ALA A 58 -16.62 -12.31 2.68
C ALA A 58 -15.23 -11.66 2.75
N PRO A 59 -14.42 -11.98 3.77
CA PRO A 59 -13.07 -11.45 3.89
C PRO A 59 -12.12 -12.08 2.85
N LEU A 60 -11.22 -11.26 2.30
CA LEU A 60 -10.21 -11.65 1.31
C LEU A 60 -8.83 -11.75 1.97
N ILE A 61 -8.35 -10.64 2.54
CA ILE A 61 -7.07 -10.58 3.23
C ILE A 61 -7.17 -9.74 4.50
N SER A 62 -6.23 -9.94 5.42
CA SER A 62 -5.91 -8.97 6.47
C SER A 62 -4.46 -8.52 6.40
N ILE A 63 -4.25 -7.27 6.82
CA ILE A 63 -2.95 -6.63 6.96
C ILE A 63 -2.76 -6.37 8.45
N LYS A 64 -1.94 -7.19 9.09
CA LYS A 64 -1.81 -7.22 10.55
C LYS A 64 -0.50 -6.61 11.00
N ALA A 65 -0.54 -5.69 11.95
CA ALA A 65 0.69 -5.12 12.50
C ALA A 65 1.40 -6.16 13.39
N ARG A 66 2.71 -6.38 13.20
CA ARG A 66 3.51 -7.16 14.15
C ARG A 66 3.71 -6.36 15.42
N SER A 67 3.55 -7.02 16.58
CA SER A 67 3.94 -6.42 17.85
C SER A 67 5.46 -6.22 17.86
N ILE A 68 5.87 -4.98 18.14
CA ILE A 68 7.24 -4.53 17.89
C ILE A 68 8.11 -4.80 19.13
N ILE A 69 9.19 -5.59 18.97
CA ILE A 69 10.38 -5.55 19.86
C ILE A 69 11.45 -4.59 19.27
N ASP A 70 11.51 -4.46 17.93
CA ASP A 70 12.54 -3.69 17.22
C ASP A 70 11.97 -2.51 16.42
N PHE A 71 12.61 -1.33 16.49
CA PHE A 71 12.24 0.00 15.96
C PHE A 71 11.71 0.16 14.49
N SER A 72 11.39 -0.91 13.75
CA SER A 72 10.75 -0.92 12.43
C SER A 72 9.33 -1.51 12.48
N ALA A 73 8.34 -0.81 11.92
CA ALA A 73 6.99 -1.35 11.76
C ALA A 73 6.95 -2.41 10.64
N ALA A 74 6.37 -3.58 10.92
CA ALA A 74 6.15 -4.65 9.94
C ALA A 74 4.68 -5.08 9.95
N TYR A 75 4.18 -5.47 8.78
CA TYR A 75 2.78 -5.81 8.56
C TYR A 75 2.65 -7.13 7.79
N ASP A 76 2.01 -8.12 8.39
CA ASP A 76 1.72 -9.40 7.75
C ASP A 76 0.51 -9.30 6.83
N VAL A 77 0.59 -9.90 5.65
CA VAL A 77 -0.53 -10.03 4.72
C VAL A 77 -0.99 -11.48 4.79
N VAL A 78 -2.22 -11.68 5.26
CA VAL A 78 -2.78 -13.01 5.52
C VAL A 78 -3.99 -13.24 4.62
N ASP A 79 -4.07 -14.39 3.98
CA ASP A 79 -5.26 -14.85 3.27
C ASP A 79 -6.33 -15.27 4.28
N GLU A 80 -7.50 -14.63 4.25
CA GLU A 80 -8.55 -14.86 5.27
C GLU A 80 -9.36 -16.14 5.03
N LYS A 81 -9.27 -16.77 3.84
CA LYS A 81 -9.93 -18.05 3.56
C LYS A 81 -9.14 -19.22 4.12
N THR A 82 -7.81 -19.16 4.02
CA THR A 82 -6.89 -20.24 4.39
C THR A 82 -6.18 -20.01 5.71
N GLY A 83 -6.06 -18.75 6.15
CA GLY A 83 -5.24 -18.35 7.30
C GLY A 83 -3.74 -18.30 7.01
N ASN A 84 -3.32 -18.58 5.77
CA ASN A 84 -1.91 -18.62 5.38
C ASN A 84 -1.33 -17.22 5.23
N SER A 85 -0.06 -17.05 5.62
CA SER A 85 0.70 -15.86 5.26
C SER A 85 0.91 -15.81 3.75
N LEU A 86 0.69 -14.64 3.15
CA LEU A 86 1.03 -14.34 1.76
C LEU A 86 2.39 -13.64 1.65
N GLY A 87 2.93 -13.16 2.77
CA GLY A 87 4.15 -12.36 2.88
C GLY A 87 3.96 -11.21 3.86
N ALA A 88 4.96 -10.32 3.95
CA ALA A 88 4.91 -9.18 4.85
C ALA A 88 5.55 -7.92 4.25
N LEU A 89 5.19 -6.78 4.81
CA LEU A 89 5.69 -5.46 4.44
C LEU A 89 6.40 -4.85 5.64
N ARG A 90 7.72 -4.70 5.54
CA ARG A 90 8.54 -4.13 6.61
C ARG A 90 9.01 -2.74 6.23
N ARG A 91 8.60 -1.74 7.00
CA ARG A 91 9.10 -0.37 6.84
C ARG A 91 10.54 -0.32 7.32
N LYS A 92 11.47 0.19 6.51
CA LYS A 92 12.83 0.48 6.98
C LYS A 92 12.80 1.76 7.82
N GLY A 93 13.31 1.68 9.05
CA GLY A 93 13.31 2.75 10.04
C GLY A 93 14.15 3.99 9.66
N PHE A 94 13.99 5.04 10.47
CA PHE A 94 14.39 6.45 10.31
C PHE A 94 15.88 6.72 9.99
N SER A 95 16.33 6.51 8.76
CA SER A 95 17.41 7.37 8.22
C SER A 95 16.78 8.74 7.98
N SER A 96 17.04 9.63 8.90
CA SER A 96 16.28 10.82 9.29
C SER A 96 16.05 11.91 8.23
N ILE A 97 16.25 11.68 6.93
CA ILE A 97 16.18 12.77 5.95
C ILE A 97 15.23 12.55 4.76
N LEU A 98 15.14 11.44 4.01
CA LEU A 98 14.68 11.63 2.60
C LEU A 98 13.76 10.62 1.89
N ARG A 99 13.43 9.42 2.41
CA ARG A 99 12.63 8.47 1.61
C ARG A 99 11.86 7.42 2.43
N ASP A 100 10.56 7.30 2.18
CA ASP A 100 9.80 6.13 2.62
C ASP A 100 10.25 4.92 1.80
N SER A 101 10.75 3.88 2.49
CA SER A 101 11.14 2.63 1.85
C SER A 101 10.67 1.43 2.65
N TRP A 102 10.22 0.42 1.92
CA TRP A 102 9.66 -0.81 2.44
C TRP A 102 10.38 -1.99 1.83
N GLU A 103 10.61 -3.02 2.64
CA GLU A 103 10.92 -4.36 2.15
C GLU A 103 9.64 -5.16 2.01
N VAL A 104 9.57 -5.95 0.96
CA VAL A 104 8.60 -7.03 0.80
C VAL A 104 9.30 -8.32 1.22
N LEU A 105 8.70 -9.01 2.18
CA LEU A 105 9.17 -10.29 2.69
C LEU A 105 8.26 -11.41 2.15
N ASN A 106 8.86 -12.56 1.84
CA ASN A 106 8.10 -13.77 1.55
C ASN A 106 7.53 -14.40 2.84
N GLN A 107 6.93 -15.58 2.71
CA GLN A 107 6.30 -16.30 3.83
C GLN A 107 7.30 -16.79 4.88
N ASN A 108 8.59 -16.85 4.53
CA ASN A 108 9.70 -17.26 5.41
C ASN A 108 10.46 -16.05 6.00
N ASP A 109 9.89 -14.83 5.88
CA ASP A 109 10.52 -13.57 6.31
C ASP A 109 11.80 -13.17 5.55
N GLU A 110 12.05 -13.78 4.39
CA GLU A 110 13.18 -13.43 3.53
C GLU A 110 12.83 -12.23 2.64
N PRO A 111 13.70 -11.21 2.51
CA PRO A 111 13.47 -10.10 1.60
C PRO A 111 13.46 -10.57 0.15
N VAL A 112 12.36 -10.30 -0.55
CA VAL A 112 12.17 -10.64 -1.98
C VAL A 112 11.97 -9.42 -2.86
N GLY A 113 11.74 -8.25 -2.26
CA GLY A 113 11.65 -7.00 -3.01
C GLY A 113 11.73 -5.77 -2.13
N ARG A 114 11.82 -4.62 -2.80
CA ARG A 114 11.90 -3.31 -2.17
C ARG A 114 10.97 -2.35 -2.89
N LEU A 115 10.12 -1.68 -2.12
CA LEU A 115 9.27 -0.59 -2.58
C LEU A 115 9.90 0.73 -2.13
N ALA A 116 10.15 1.64 -3.08
CA ALA A 116 10.80 2.91 -2.80
C ALA A 116 10.23 4.03 -3.67
N GLU A 117 10.21 5.24 -3.13
CA GLU A 117 9.77 6.44 -3.84
C GLU A 117 10.80 6.88 -4.91
N ASP A 118 10.34 7.12 -6.14
CA ASP A 118 11.23 7.26 -7.32
C ASP A 118 12.24 8.40 -7.20
N SER A 119 11.84 9.57 -6.70
CA SER A 119 12.69 10.77 -6.72
C SER A 119 12.78 11.46 -5.36
N MET A 120 13.98 11.41 -4.80
CA MET A 120 14.39 12.13 -3.59
C MET A 120 14.17 13.65 -3.72
N GLY A 121 14.43 14.22 -4.90
CA GLY A 121 14.17 15.64 -5.17
C GLY A 121 12.69 16.00 -5.10
N MET A 122 11.81 15.18 -5.67
CA MET A 122 10.36 15.42 -5.55
C MET A 122 9.85 15.17 -4.13
N ALA A 123 10.44 14.22 -3.40
CA ALA A 123 10.14 14.01 -1.98
C ALA A 123 10.45 15.27 -1.17
N MET A 124 11.57 15.94 -1.48
CA MET A 124 11.92 17.24 -0.90
C MET A 124 10.96 18.35 -1.28
N VAL A 125 10.57 18.45 -2.56
CA VAL A 125 9.58 19.43 -3.02
C VAL A 125 8.27 19.25 -2.26
N ARG A 126 7.77 18.01 -2.15
CA ARG A 126 6.55 17.70 -1.38
C ARG A 126 6.62 18.13 0.08
N ARG A 127 7.82 18.05 0.67
CA ARG A 127 8.06 18.32 2.09
C ARG A 127 8.25 19.80 2.40
N PHE A 128 8.96 20.53 1.55
CA PHE A 128 9.45 21.88 1.88
C PHE A 128 8.78 23.01 1.08
N VAL A 129 8.13 22.71 -0.05
CA VAL A 129 7.40 23.73 -0.82
C VAL A 129 5.98 23.88 -0.27
N PRO A 130 5.47 25.11 -0.05
CA PRO A 130 4.07 25.33 0.32
C PRO A 130 3.14 24.62 -0.67
N MET A 131 2.17 23.85 -0.14
CA MET A 131 1.27 23.00 -0.94
C MET A 131 1.98 21.91 -1.78
N GLY A 132 3.26 21.63 -1.54
CA GLY A 132 4.01 20.60 -2.24
C GLY A 132 3.43 19.20 -2.03
N ASN A 133 2.79 18.94 -0.90
CA ASN A 133 2.10 17.68 -0.58
C ASN A 133 0.92 17.33 -1.52
N LEU A 134 0.57 18.22 -2.44
CA LEU A 134 -0.38 17.99 -3.53
C LEU A 134 0.26 17.27 -4.72
N PHE A 135 1.58 17.30 -4.87
CA PHE A 135 2.25 16.62 -5.97
C PHE A 135 2.11 15.09 -5.84
N PRO A 136 1.74 14.40 -6.94
CA PRO A 136 1.71 12.94 -6.99
C PRO A 136 3.01 12.28 -6.52
N GLN A 137 2.86 11.16 -5.83
CA GLN A 137 3.94 10.27 -5.42
C GLN A 137 3.93 9.05 -6.34
N LYS A 138 5.13 8.58 -6.70
CA LYS A 138 5.34 7.35 -7.45
C LYS A 138 6.33 6.49 -6.67
N PHE A 139 5.96 5.24 -6.49
CA PHE A 139 6.78 4.22 -5.88
C PHE A 139 6.95 3.09 -6.88
N SER A 140 8.15 2.55 -6.92
CA SER A 140 8.48 1.39 -7.74
C SER A 140 8.84 0.23 -6.81
N LEU A 141 8.21 -0.93 -7.04
CA LEU A 141 8.54 -2.18 -6.40
C LEU A 141 9.51 -2.93 -7.31
N ILE A 142 10.69 -3.18 -6.79
CA ILE A 142 11.77 -3.87 -7.50
C ILE A 142 12.08 -5.17 -6.75
N ASP A 143 12.33 -6.27 -7.47
CA ASP A 143 12.72 -7.54 -6.85
C ASP A 143 14.22 -7.61 -6.52
N GLY A 144 14.68 -8.75 -6.01
CA GLY A 144 16.09 -8.99 -5.69
C GLY A 144 17.03 -8.98 -6.91
N SER A 145 16.52 -9.13 -8.13
CA SER A 145 17.32 -9.08 -9.37
C SER A 145 17.49 -7.66 -9.92
N GLY A 146 16.69 -6.71 -9.43
CA GLY A 146 16.64 -5.35 -9.97
C GLY A 146 15.54 -5.14 -11.01
N ALA A 147 14.71 -6.16 -11.28
CA ALA A 147 13.56 -6.03 -12.17
C ALA A 147 12.43 -5.27 -11.49
N GLU A 148 11.80 -4.35 -12.21
CA GLU A 148 10.61 -3.65 -11.74
C GLU A 148 9.40 -4.59 -11.84
N ILE A 149 8.71 -4.79 -10.72
CA ILE A 149 7.61 -5.74 -10.57
C ILE A 149 6.26 -5.02 -10.48
N ALA A 150 6.23 -3.82 -9.92
CA ALA A 150 5.01 -3.04 -9.82
C ALA A 150 5.28 -1.54 -9.69
N ASN A 151 4.33 -0.74 -10.16
CA ASN A 151 4.30 0.70 -9.95
C ASN A 151 3.08 1.09 -9.11
N LEU A 152 3.32 1.95 -8.12
CA LEU A 152 2.26 2.51 -7.28
C LEU A 152 2.29 4.03 -7.43
N ARG A 153 1.17 4.62 -7.85
CA ARG A 153 1.09 6.06 -8.13
C ARG A 153 -0.12 6.68 -7.46
N THR A 154 0.09 7.71 -6.65
CA THR A 154 -1.00 8.55 -6.15
C THR A 154 -1.48 9.50 -7.24
N HIS A 155 -2.76 9.83 -7.21
CA HIS A 155 -3.36 10.80 -8.12
C HIS A 155 -3.65 12.09 -7.36
N PHE A 156 -3.44 13.23 -8.02
CA PHE A 156 -3.82 14.52 -7.46
C PHE A 156 -5.35 14.59 -7.34
N ASN A 157 -5.85 14.60 -6.11
CA ASN A 157 -7.25 14.87 -5.82
C ASN A 157 -7.36 15.44 -4.40
N PRO A 158 -7.88 16.67 -4.23
CA PRO A 158 -7.92 17.35 -2.93
C PRO A 158 -8.92 16.74 -1.94
N PHE A 159 -9.84 15.88 -2.40
CA PHE A 159 -10.92 15.32 -1.57
C PHE A 159 -10.81 13.81 -1.33
N VAL A 160 -10.17 13.07 -2.25
CA VAL A 160 -10.05 11.61 -2.19
C VAL A 160 -8.60 11.21 -2.39
N HIS A 161 -8.00 10.54 -1.40
CA HIS A 161 -6.69 9.93 -1.61
C HIS A 161 -6.86 8.70 -2.51
N LYS A 162 -6.39 8.82 -3.75
CA LYS A 162 -6.49 7.77 -4.78
C LYS A 162 -5.09 7.30 -5.14
N MET A 163 -4.91 5.98 -5.21
CA MET A 163 -3.68 5.34 -5.69
C MET A 163 -4.02 4.28 -6.74
N THR A 164 -3.24 4.24 -7.83
CA THR A 164 -3.22 3.10 -8.75
C THR A 164 -2.04 2.21 -8.41
N VAL A 165 -2.26 0.90 -8.40
CA VAL A 165 -1.24 -0.15 -8.24
C VAL A 165 -1.26 -0.98 -9.52
N ALA A 166 -0.21 -0.91 -10.32
CA ALA A 166 -0.05 -1.68 -11.56
C ALA A 166 1.05 -2.72 -11.35
N ILE A 167 0.73 -4.00 -11.53
CA ILE A 167 1.61 -5.14 -11.29
C ILE A 167 1.95 -5.79 -12.63
N ASN A 168 3.24 -5.97 -12.90
CA ASN A 168 3.75 -6.55 -14.13
C ASN A 168 3.43 -8.04 -14.22
N ALA A 169 3.38 -8.58 -15.44
CA ALA A 169 2.94 -9.95 -15.69
C ALA A 169 3.88 -11.03 -15.13
N ASP A 170 5.16 -10.68 -15.02
CA ASP A 170 6.28 -11.48 -14.54
C ASP A 170 6.50 -11.35 -13.02
N SER A 171 5.58 -10.70 -12.29
CA SER A 171 5.69 -10.55 -10.84
C SER A 171 5.85 -11.88 -10.12
N SER A 172 7.00 -12.05 -9.46
CA SER A 172 7.27 -13.15 -8.53
C SER A 172 6.60 -12.96 -7.16
N ILE A 173 6.12 -11.74 -6.87
CA ILE A 173 5.45 -11.38 -5.62
C ILE A 173 3.94 -11.56 -5.78
N HIS A 174 3.30 -12.14 -4.77
CA HIS A 174 1.85 -12.35 -4.78
C HIS A 174 1.09 -11.01 -4.86
N GLN A 175 0.15 -10.91 -5.80
CA GLN A 175 -0.58 -9.67 -6.09
C GLN A 175 -1.22 -8.99 -4.87
N MET A 176 -1.73 -9.78 -3.92
CA MET A 176 -2.38 -9.25 -2.71
C MET A 176 -1.39 -8.59 -1.75
N VAL A 177 -0.11 -9.01 -1.77
CA VAL A 177 0.95 -8.34 -0.98
C VAL A 177 1.26 -6.97 -1.58
N VAL A 178 1.29 -6.86 -2.90
CA VAL A 178 1.49 -5.58 -3.59
C VAL A 178 0.28 -4.65 -3.39
N LEU A 179 -0.94 -5.18 -3.46
CA LEU A 179 -2.17 -4.45 -3.12
C LEU A 179 -2.12 -3.94 -1.67
N ALA A 180 -1.73 -4.79 -0.72
CA ALA A 180 -1.58 -4.42 0.69
C ALA A 180 -0.56 -3.29 0.88
N ALA A 181 0.53 -3.26 0.11
CA ALA A 181 1.49 -2.16 0.13
C ALA A 181 0.84 -0.83 -0.28
N GLY A 182 0.02 -0.82 -1.33
CA GLY A 182 -0.73 0.37 -1.72
C GLY A 182 -1.72 0.81 -0.65
N ILE A 183 -2.43 -0.13 -0.01
CA ILE A 183 -3.35 0.16 1.09
C ILE A 183 -2.61 0.80 2.26
N LEU A 184 -1.45 0.25 2.66
CA LEU A 184 -0.63 0.78 3.75
C LEU A 184 -0.07 2.17 3.44
N LEU A 185 0.44 2.41 2.23
CA LEU A 185 0.92 3.74 1.83
C LEU A 185 -0.21 4.78 1.97
N VAL A 186 -1.38 4.50 1.41
CA VAL A 186 -2.54 5.39 1.50
C VAL A 186 -3.05 5.54 2.95
N ALA A 187 -2.97 4.49 3.77
CA ALA A 187 -3.37 4.51 5.17
C ALA A 187 -2.44 5.36 6.05
N ILE A 188 -1.12 5.23 5.86
CA ILE A 188 -0.08 5.90 6.66
C ILE A 188 0.08 7.37 6.26
N GLU A 189 0.07 7.69 4.96
CA GLU A 189 0.17 9.09 4.48
C GLU A 189 -0.92 9.99 5.08
N GLY A 190 -2.17 9.53 5.12
CA GLY A 190 -3.25 10.31 5.70
C GLY A 190 -3.15 10.52 7.21
N ARG A 191 -2.25 9.81 7.92
CA ARG A 191 -1.98 10.04 9.35
C ARG A 191 -0.90 11.09 9.59
N GLN A 192 0.02 11.33 8.65
CA GLN A 192 1.06 12.38 8.77
C GLN A 192 0.49 13.80 8.58
N LYS A 193 -0.75 13.91 8.08
CA LYS A 193 -1.47 15.19 7.87
C LYS A 193 -2.35 15.61 9.07
N SER A 194 -2.30 14.90 10.20
CA SER A 194 -3.09 15.19 11.41
C SER A 194 -2.21 15.64 12.56
#